data_AF-A0A2G3AD55-F1
#
_entry.id   AF-A0A2G3AD55-F1
#
_cell.length_a   1.000
_cell.length_b   1.000
_cell.length_c   1.000
_cell.angle_alpha   90.00
_cell.angle_beta   90.00
_cell.angle_gamma   90.00
#
_symmetry.space_group_name_H-M   'P 1'
#
loop_
_entity.id
_entity.type
_entity.pdbx_description
1 polymer ?
#
loop_
_entity_poly.entity_id
_entity_poly.type
_entity_poly.pdbx_seq_one_letter_code
_entity_poly.pdbx_strand_id
1 'polypeptide(L)'
;MCFKVCGYISMNQAITFLQDFKLGHYMKIPPRTMFMAQIVGALIAGFVYLGTAWWLMETIPDICNKTLSNTVWTCPLDNVFYDASVIWGLIAPRRIFGDLGLYGMVNWFFLFGAIAPVLVWLAARAFPKQEWIKLINMPVLIGATGMMPPATAVNYTTWIIVGFLSGFVVYRYRPDWWQRHNYVLSGALDAGLAFMAVLIYLCLGLENVTVNWWGNDLDGCPYASCPTARGIFKEGCPVVL
;
A
#
# COMPACT_ATOMS: atom_id res chain seq x y z
N MET A 1 -9.70 13.06 -11.66
CA MET A 1 -8.26 12.74 -11.78
C MET A 1 -7.36 13.92 -11.48
N CYS A 2 -7.52 15.07 -12.14
CA CYS A 2 -6.61 16.22 -12.00
C CYS A 2 -6.39 16.65 -10.55
N PHE A 3 -7.44 16.70 -9.71
CA PHE A 3 -7.29 17.05 -8.30
C PHE A 3 -6.33 16.10 -7.54
N LYS A 4 -6.49 14.78 -7.71
CA LYS A 4 -5.63 13.79 -7.02
C LYS A 4 -4.21 13.80 -7.58
N VAL A 5 -4.03 13.95 -8.89
CA VAL A 5 -2.71 14.00 -9.52
C VAL A 5 -1.95 15.28 -9.15
N CYS A 6 -2.57 16.44 -9.38
CA CYS A 6 -1.92 17.73 -9.17
C CYS A 6 -1.84 18.10 -7.68
N GLY A 7 -2.86 17.77 -6.88
CA GLY A 7 -2.91 18.12 -5.47
C GLY A 7 -2.18 17.13 -4.56
N TYR A 8 -2.48 15.84 -4.70
CA TYR A 8 -1.96 14.82 -3.79
C TYR A 8 -0.65 14.19 -4.27
N ILE A 9 -0.61 13.67 -5.50
CA ILE A 9 0.59 12.97 -6.00
C ILE A 9 1.79 13.92 -6.08
N SER A 10 1.60 15.13 -6.65
CA SER A 10 2.69 16.10 -6.76
C SER A 10 3.30 16.43 -5.39
N MET A 11 2.47 16.63 -4.37
CA MET A 11 2.95 16.91 -3.02
C MET A 11 3.63 15.71 -2.37
N ASN A 12 3.09 14.50 -2.56
CA ASN A 12 3.73 13.28 -2.06
C ASN A 12 5.11 13.07 -2.71
N GLN A 13 5.23 13.32 -4.02
CA GLN A 13 6.51 13.26 -4.72
C GLN A 13 7.50 14.33 -4.27
N ALA A 14 7.02 15.53 -3.93
CA ALA A 14 7.88 16.57 -3.35
C ALA A 14 8.42 16.15 -1.97
N ILE A 15 7.60 15.49 -1.15
CA ILE A 15 8.02 15.00 0.17
C ILE A 15 9.07 13.88 0.04
N THR A 16 8.83 12.88 -0.81
CA THR A 16 9.79 11.78 -1.04
C THR A 16 11.12 12.30 -1.58
N PHE A 17 11.07 13.24 -2.52
CA PHE A 17 12.24 13.92 -3.04
C PHE A 17 13.06 14.66 -1.95
N LEU A 18 12.39 15.34 -1.02
CA LEU A 18 13.05 15.97 0.13
C LEU A 18 13.63 14.95 1.12
N GLN A 19 12.96 13.82 1.33
CA GLN A 19 13.46 12.74 2.19
C GLN A 19 14.77 12.16 1.65
N ASP A 20 14.83 11.92 0.35
CA ASP A 20 16.05 11.45 -0.31
C ASP A 20 17.18 12.47 -0.25
N PHE A 21 16.91 13.77 -0.39
CA PHE A 21 17.94 14.79 -0.20
C PHE A 21 18.51 14.79 1.21
N LYS A 22 17.65 14.59 2.21
CA LYS A 22 18.08 14.47 3.60
C LYS A 22 18.97 13.23 3.78
N LEU A 23 18.60 12.10 3.18
CA LEU A 23 19.43 10.90 3.17
C LEU A 23 20.77 11.13 2.47
N GLY A 24 20.76 11.73 1.29
CA GLY A 24 21.96 12.09 0.54
C GLY A 24 22.90 13.01 1.33
N HIS A 25 22.34 13.95 2.10
CA HIS A 25 23.11 14.79 3.01
C HIS A 25 23.79 13.97 4.12
N TYR A 26 23.11 13.00 4.71
CA TYR A 26 23.72 12.08 5.69
C TYR A 26 24.83 11.22 5.09
N MET A 27 24.70 10.84 3.82
CA MET A 27 25.71 10.08 3.08
C MET A 27 26.84 10.95 2.50
N LYS A 28 26.82 12.28 2.75
CA LYS A 28 27.79 13.27 2.25
C LYS A 28 27.87 13.35 0.72
N ILE A 29 26.77 13.07 0.03
CA ILE A 29 26.69 13.14 -1.43
C ILE A 29 26.36 14.59 -1.85
N PRO A 30 27.04 15.17 -2.85
CA PRO A 30 26.76 16.53 -3.29
C PRO A 30 25.32 16.68 -3.80
N PRO A 31 24.60 17.75 -3.41
CA PRO A 31 23.17 17.91 -3.70
C PRO A 31 22.87 18.04 -5.20
N ARG A 32 23.78 18.60 -5.99
CA ARG A 32 23.62 18.73 -7.45
C ARG A 32 23.59 17.36 -8.15
N THR A 33 24.44 16.44 -7.72
CA THR A 33 24.49 15.08 -8.29
C THR A 33 23.25 14.29 -7.90
N MET A 34 22.79 14.43 -6.65
CA MET A 34 21.54 13.82 -6.20
C MET A 34 20.32 14.32 -6.98
N PHE A 35 20.22 15.64 -7.17
CA PHE A 35 19.15 16.24 -7.98
C PHE A 35 19.12 15.66 -9.39
N MET A 36 20.27 15.64 -10.07
CA MET A 36 20.36 15.13 -11.45
C MET A 36 20.01 13.65 -11.53
N ALA A 37 20.47 12.83 -10.57
CA ALA A 37 20.17 11.40 -10.53
C ALA A 37 18.66 11.15 -10.40
N GLN A 38 17.97 11.89 -9.53
CA GLN A 38 16.53 11.76 -9.34
C GLN A 38 15.73 12.22 -10.56
N ILE A 39 16.10 13.35 -11.18
CA ILE A 39 15.41 13.85 -12.38
C ILE A 39 15.58 12.89 -13.55
N VAL A 40 16.79 12.42 -13.80
CA VAL A 40 17.06 11.46 -14.88
C VAL A 40 16.33 10.13 -14.61
N GLY A 41 16.37 9.63 -13.37
CA GLY A 41 15.65 8.43 -12.97
C GLY A 41 14.14 8.55 -13.15
N ALA A 42 13.55 9.67 -12.74
CA ALA A 42 12.12 9.94 -12.89
C ALA A 42 11.70 10.04 -14.36
N LEU A 43 12.50 10.67 -15.22
CA LEU A 43 12.24 10.74 -16.65
C LEU A 43 12.25 9.35 -17.29
N ILE A 44 13.30 8.56 -17.03
CA ILE A 44 13.41 7.19 -17.56
C ILE A 44 12.23 6.34 -17.07
N ALA A 45 11.93 6.37 -15.78
CA ALA A 45 10.81 5.63 -15.21
C ALA A 45 9.47 6.05 -15.83
N GLY A 46 9.25 7.35 -16.06
CA GLY A 46 8.05 7.87 -16.71
C GLY A 46 7.87 7.35 -18.13
N PHE A 47 8.93 7.36 -18.94
CA PHE A 47 8.87 6.84 -20.32
C PHE A 47 8.65 5.32 -20.35
N VAL A 48 9.37 4.57 -19.51
CA VAL A 48 9.21 3.11 -19.44
C VAL A 48 7.79 2.76 -19.00
N TYR A 49 7.26 3.41 -17.96
CA TYR A 49 5.90 3.15 -17.46
C TYR A 49 4.83 3.48 -18.51
N LEU A 50 4.97 4.60 -19.22
CA LEU A 50 4.03 4.96 -20.29
C LEU A 50 4.09 3.95 -21.44
N GLY A 51 5.29 3.54 -21.86
CA GLY A 51 5.48 2.57 -22.92
C GLY A 51 4.90 1.21 -22.58
N THR A 52 5.15 0.71 -21.37
CA THR A 52 4.61 -0.59 -20.93
C THR A 52 3.11 -0.55 -20.75
N ALA A 53 2.55 0.53 -20.17
CA ALA A 53 1.11 0.68 -20.01
C ALA A 53 0.40 0.73 -21.37
N TRP A 54 0.94 1.49 -22.32
CA TRP A 54 0.36 1.57 -23.67
C TRP A 54 0.42 0.22 -24.40
N TRP A 55 1.56 -0.46 -24.33
CA TRP A 55 1.71 -1.80 -24.92
C TRP A 55 0.73 -2.82 -24.32
N LEU A 56 0.54 -2.80 -23.00
CA LEU A 56 -0.33 -3.75 -22.33
C LEU A 56 -1.81 -3.52 -22.65
N MET A 57 -2.23 -2.26 -22.75
CA MET A 57 -3.61 -1.91 -23.12
C MET A 57 -3.95 -2.29 -24.57
N GLU A 58 -2.99 -2.22 -25.49
CA GLU A 58 -3.21 -2.60 -26.90
C GLU A 58 -3.21 -4.12 -27.10
N THR A 59 -2.40 -4.85 -26.32
CA THR A 59 -2.26 -6.30 -26.45
C THR A 59 -3.37 -7.09 -25.77
N ILE A 60 -3.91 -6.57 -24.66
CA ILE A 60 -4.91 -7.26 -23.85
C ILE A 60 -6.21 -6.42 -23.82
N PRO A 61 -7.21 -6.77 -24.65
CA PRO A 61 -8.50 -6.09 -24.62
C PRO A 61 -9.17 -6.30 -23.26
N ASP A 62 -9.76 -5.24 -22.71
CA ASP A 62 -10.52 -5.25 -21.46
C ASP A 62 -9.74 -5.76 -20.22
N ILE A 63 -8.45 -5.43 -20.11
CA ILE A 63 -7.54 -5.90 -19.06
C ILE A 63 -8.02 -5.68 -17.62
N CYS A 64 -8.81 -4.64 -17.36
CA CYS A 64 -9.33 -4.33 -16.02
C CYS A 64 -10.74 -4.86 -15.76
N ASN A 65 -11.38 -5.52 -16.73
CA ASN A 65 -12.78 -5.92 -16.64
C ASN A 65 -12.94 -7.42 -16.36
N LYS A 66 -13.18 -7.76 -15.09
CA LYS A 66 -13.32 -9.14 -14.61
C LYS A 66 -14.57 -9.88 -15.12
N THR A 67 -15.59 -9.18 -15.60
CA THR A 67 -16.88 -9.80 -15.97
C THR A 67 -16.93 -10.21 -17.44
N LEU A 68 -16.16 -9.56 -18.31
CA LEU A 68 -16.16 -9.85 -19.75
C LEU A 68 -15.09 -10.88 -20.16
N SER A 69 -14.03 -11.04 -19.38
CA SER A 69 -12.88 -11.82 -19.78
C SER A 69 -12.45 -12.76 -18.63
N ASN A 70 -12.26 -14.04 -18.94
CA ASN A 70 -11.65 -15.04 -18.03
C ASN A 70 -10.13 -14.77 -17.89
N THR A 71 -9.78 -13.54 -17.52
CA THR A 71 -8.41 -13.06 -17.47
C THR A 71 -7.94 -13.01 -16.02
N VAL A 72 -6.67 -13.35 -15.83
CA VAL A 72 -6.00 -13.29 -14.52
C VAL A 72 -5.68 -11.83 -14.12
N TRP A 73 -5.83 -10.89 -15.06
CA TRP A 73 -5.46 -9.48 -14.89
C TRP A 73 -6.44 -8.73 -14.00
N THR A 74 -5.89 -7.95 -13.06
CA THR A 74 -6.68 -7.13 -12.15
C THR A 74 -6.02 -5.75 -11.99
N CYS A 75 -6.83 -4.70 -11.95
CA CYS A 75 -6.37 -3.31 -11.78
C CYS A 75 -6.86 -2.70 -10.45
N PRO A 76 -6.49 -3.26 -9.29
CA PRO A 76 -7.01 -2.81 -8.00
C PRO A 76 -6.53 -1.39 -7.65
N LEU A 77 -5.25 -1.08 -7.91
CA LEU A 77 -4.68 0.23 -7.61
C LEU A 77 -5.34 1.33 -8.45
N ASP A 78 -5.58 1.08 -9.74
CA ASP A 78 -6.22 2.05 -10.64
C ASP A 78 -7.67 2.32 -10.28
N ASN A 79 -8.44 1.28 -9.90
CA ASN A 79 -9.80 1.45 -9.42
C ASN A 79 -9.85 2.30 -8.13
N VAL A 80 -9.01 1.99 -7.13
CA VAL A 80 -8.88 2.81 -5.92
C VAL A 80 -8.42 4.22 -6.24
N PHE A 81 -7.54 4.37 -7.23
CA PHE A 81 -7.09 5.68 -7.69
C PHE A 81 -8.23 6.48 -8.31
N TYR A 82 -9.08 5.82 -9.09
CA TYR A 82 -10.24 6.40 -9.75
C TYR A 82 -11.30 6.82 -8.73
N ASP A 83 -11.71 5.90 -7.87
CA ASP A 83 -12.75 6.12 -6.87
C ASP A 83 -12.38 7.28 -5.92
N ALA A 84 -11.15 7.27 -5.40
CA ALA A 84 -10.65 8.36 -4.58
C ALA A 84 -10.67 9.70 -5.32
N SER A 85 -10.36 9.71 -6.63
CA SER A 85 -10.41 10.95 -7.41
C SER A 85 -11.84 11.49 -7.58
N VAL A 86 -12.85 10.62 -7.66
CA VAL A 86 -14.26 11.00 -7.74
C VAL A 86 -14.75 11.52 -6.38
N ILE A 87 -14.43 10.80 -5.30
CA ILE A 87 -14.79 11.17 -3.92
C ILE A 87 -14.25 12.56 -3.57
N TRP A 88 -12.94 12.75 -3.71
CA TRP A 88 -12.27 13.98 -3.27
C TRP A 88 -12.37 15.13 -4.28
N GLY A 89 -12.48 14.81 -5.58
CA GLY A 89 -12.49 15.81 -6.65
C GLY A 89 -13.89 16.24 -7.11
N LEU A 90 -14.82 15.31 -7.33
CA LEU A 90 -16.11 15.59 -7.97
C LEU A 90 -17.26 15.76 -6.96
N ILE A 91 -17.39 14.82 -6.01
CA ILE A 91 -18.52 14.77 -5.07
C ILE A 91 -18.32 15.73 -3.88
N ALA A 92 -17.05 16.05 -3.60
CA ALA A 92 -16.56 16.83 -2.48
C ALA A 92 -16.78 16.15 -1.10
N PRO A 93 -15.88 16.40 -0.12
CA PRO A 93 -15.89 15.72 1.16
C PRO A 93 -17.20 15.88 1.93
N ARG A 94 -17.88 17.02 1.78
CA ARG A 94 -19.13 17.32 2.50
C ARG A 94 -20.27 16.34 2.17
N ARG A 95 -20.35 15.83 0.93
CA ARG A 95 -21.40 14.88 0.54
C ARG A 95 -21.10 13.43 0.88
N ILE A 96 -19.90 13.13 1.36
CA ILE A 96 -19.49 11.76 1.73
C ILE A 96 -19.27 11.67 3.23
N PHE A 97 -18.46 12.58 3.78
CA PHE A 97 -18.08 12.63 5.19
C PHE A 97 -18.77 13.75 5.97
N GLY A 98 -19.55 14.62 5.32
CA GLY A 98 -20.22 15.73 6.00
C GLY A 98 -21.64 15.39 6.46
N ASP A 99 -22.40 16.45 6.73
CA ASP A 99 -23.81 16.46 7.15
C ASP A 99 -24.75 15.77 6.16
N LEU A 100 -24.39 15.77 4.88
CA LEU A 100 -25.19 15.23 3.78
C LEU A 100 -24.76 13.81 3.36
N GLY A 101 -23.74 13.24 4.00
CA GLY A 101 -23.11 12.00 3.56
C GLY A 101 -23.39 10.79 4.45
N LEU A 102 -23.27 9.59 3.86
CA LEU A 102 -23.46 8.31 4.56
C LEU A 102 -22.30 7.95 5.51
N TYR A 103 -21.11 8.53 5.29
CA TYR A 103 -19.89 8.20 6.03
C TYR A 103 -19.47 9.26 7.06
N GLY A 104 -20.42 10.07 7.56
CA GLY A 104 -20.12 11.11 8.55
C GLY A 104 -19.51 10.59 9.86
N MET A 105 -19.83 9.36 10.25
CA MET A 105 -19.25 8.72 11.44
C MET A 105 -17.74 8.46 11.32
N VAL A 106 -17.19 8.37 10.11
CA VAL A 106 -15.77 8.09 9.89
C VAL A 106 -14.88 9.21 10.45
N ASN A 107 -15.38 10.44 10.52
CA ASN A 107 -14.61 11.55 11.10
C ASN A 107 -14.31 11.35 12.60
N TRP A 108 -15.08 10.53 13.32
CA TRP A 108 -14.79 10.22 14.72
C TRP A 108 -13.51 9.40 14.90
N PHE A 109 -13.03 8.73 13.85
CA PHE A 109 -11.72 8.06 13.90
C PHE A 109 -10.56 9.06 14.08
N PHE A 110 -10.71 10.34 13.70
CA PHE A 110 -9.69 11.35 14.02
C PHE A 110 -9.58 11.59 15.53
N LEU A 111 -10.72 11.64 16.24
CA LEU A 111 -10.74 11.78 17.69
C LEU A 111 -10.21 10.51 18.37
N PHE A 112 -10.60 9.33 17.89
CA PHE A 112 -10.06 8.07 18.39
C PHE A 112 -8.53 7.99 18.19
N GLY A 113 -8.04 8.40 17.03
CA GLY A 113 -6.60 8.48 16.73
C GLY A 113 -5.86 9.46 17.63
N ALA A 114 -6.47 10.59 18.00
CA ALA A 114 -5.89 11.55 18.95
C ALA A 114 -5.87 11.02 20.40
N ILE A 115 -6.89 10.26 20.79
CA ILE A 115 -7.03 9.70 22.14
C ILE A 115 -6.14 8.47 22.34
N ALA A 116 -5.94 7.65 21.32
CA ALA A 116 -5.21 6.38 21.44
C ALA A 116 -3.79 6.51 22.05
N PRO A 117 -2.95 7.48 21.68
CA PRO A 117 -1.64 7.69 22.32
C PRO A 117 -1.76 8.11 23.80
N VAL A 118 -2.78 8.89 24.15
CA VAL A 118 -3.03 9.32 25.53
C VAL A 118 -3.40 8.13 26.42
N LEU A 119 -4.18 7.18 25.89
CA LEU A 119 -4.50 5.95 26.61
C LEU A 119 -3.25 5.11 26.90
N VAL A 120 -2.32 5.00 25.95
CA VAL A 120 -1.04 4.30 26.19
C VAL A 120 -0.19 5.03 27.22
N TRP A 121 -0.16 6.36 27.19
CA TRP A 121 0.55 7.15 28.20
C TRP A 121 -0.02 6.95 29.61
N LEU A 122 -1.35 6.96 29.75
CA LEU A 122 -2.03 6.67 31.02
C LEU A 122 -1.74 5.24 31.51
N ALA A 123 -1.80 4.26 30.61
CA ALA A 123 -1.48 2.87 30.93
C ALA A 123 -0.03 2.70 31.39
N ALA A 124 0.92 3.38 30.74
CA ALA A 124 2.32 3.36 31.14
C ALA A 124 2.56 4.00 32.52
N ARG A 125 1.73 4.98 32.91
CA ARG A 125 1.79 5.63 34.23
C ARG A 125 1.15 4.80 35.33
N ALA A 126 0.06 4.09 35.02
CA ALA A 126 -0.64 3.22 35.98
C ALA A 126 0.12 1.92 36.27
N PHE A 127 0.83 1.36 35.27
CA PHE A 127 1.59 0.12 35.38
C PHE A 127 3.10 0.31 35.15
N PRO A 128 3.81 0.99 36.06
CA PRO A 128 5.24 1.29 35.89
C PRO A 128 6.14 0.05 35.85
N LYS A 129 5.65 -1.10 36.34
CA LYS A 129 6.39 -2.38 36.33
C LYS A 129 6.42 -3.07 34.95
N GLN A 130 5.58 -2.66 34.01
CA GLN A 130 5.43 -3.31 32.71
C GLN A 130 6.11 -2.46 31.63
N GLU A 131 7.39 -2.74 31.34
CA GLU A 131 8.17 -1.92 30.39
C GLU A 131 7.71 -2.07 28.93
N TRP A 132 7.04 -3.17 28.57
CA TRP A 132 6.54 -3.41 27.22
C TRP A 132 5.45 -2.43 26.79
N ILE A 133 4.68 -1.87 27.72
CA ILE A 133 3.62 -0.88 27.43
C ILE A 133 4.22 0.40 26.84
N LYS A 134 5.45 0.74 27.22
CA LYS A 134 6.17 1.92 26.69
C LYS A 134 6.65 1.73 25.25
N LEU A 135 6.69 0.50 24.75
CA LEU A 135 7.12 0.17 23.38
C LEU A 135 5.95 0.25 22.36
N ILE A 136 4.71 0.38 22.83
CA ILE A 136 3.52 0.43 21.96
C ILE A 136 3.37 1.82 21.37
N ASN A 137 3.66 1.95 20.07
CA ASN A 137 3.47 3.20 19.32
C ASN A 137 2.14 3.17 18.56
N MET A 138 1.07 3.68 19.19
CA MET A 138 -0.26 3.77 18.56
C MET A 138 -0.29 4.49 17.21
N PRO A 139 0.41 5.63 17.01
CA PRO A 139 0.42 6.30 15.71
C PRO A 139 0.98 5.41 14.59
N VAL A 140 1.99 4.60 14.88
CA VAL A 140 2.60 3.68 13.92
C VAL A 140 1.64 2.54 13.59
N LEU A 141 0.96 1.98 14.60
CA LEU A 141 -0.01 0.91 14.40
C LEU A 141 -1.23 1.36 13.58
N ILE A 142 -1.77 2.55 13.87
CA ILE A 142 -2.90 3.11 13.13
C ILE A 142 -2.47 3.56 11.72
N GLY A 143 -1.25 4.10 11.59
CA GLY A 143 -0.70 4.49 10.28
C GLY A 143 -0.42 3.29 9.36
N ALA A 144 -0.10 2.13 9.93
CA ALA A 144 0.21 0.92 9.16
C ALA A 144 -0.96 0.47 8.26
N THR A 145 -2.20 0.74 8.65
CA THR A 145 -3.39 0.38 7.84
C THR A 145 -3.67 1.35 6.69
N GLY A 146 -2.80 2.34 6.43
CA GLY A 146 -3.01 3.35 5.40
C GLY A 146 -3.02 2.84 3.95
N MET A 147 -2.51 1.64 3.70
CA MET A 147 -2.48 0.98 2.39
C MET A 147 -3.69 0.07 2.14
N MET A 148 -4.65 0.03 3.07
CA MET A 148 -5.87 -0.75 2.96
C MET A 148 -7.02 0.16 2.48
N PRO A 149 -7.56 0.01 1.25
CA PRO A 149 -7.14 -0.78 0.08
C PRO A 149 -6.05 -0.07 -0.77
N PRO A 150 -5.22 -0.77 -1.59
CA PRO A 150 -5.47 -2.09 -2.20
C PRO A 150 -4.80 -3.29 -1.52
N ALA A 151 -4.04 -3.09 -0.44
CA ALA A 151 -3.38 -4.21 0.24
C ALA A 151 -4.41 -5.15 0.88
N THR A 152 -4.32 -6.45 0.56
CA THR A 152 -5.18 -7.50 1.12
C THR A 152 -4.67 -7.98 2.48
N ALA A 153 -5.50 -8.76 3.19
CA ALA A 153 -5.15 -9.29 4.51
C ALA A 153 -3.84 -10.10 4.51
N VAL A 154 -3.58 -10.86 3.43
CA VAL A 154 -2.36 -11.67 3.26
C VAL A 154 -1.10 -10.82 3.26
N ASN A 155 -1.15 -9.62 2.67
CA ASN A 155 0.00 -8.71 2.66
C ASN A 155 0.33 -8.24 4.09
N TYR A 156 -0.70 -7.93 4.88
CA TYR A 156 -0.53 -7.49 6.27
C TYR A 156 -0.03 -8.61 7.18
N THR A 157 -0.60 -9.82 7.07
CA THR A 157 -0.13 -10.96 7.88
C THR A 157 1.31 -11.31 7.55
N THR A 158 1.68 -11.31 6.27
CA THR A 158 3.06 -11.58 5.84
C THR A 158 4.02 -10.52 6.34
N TRP A 159 3.65 -9.24 6.25
CA TRP A 159 4.45 -8.13 6.77
C TRP A 159 4.68 -8.23 8.28
N ILE A 160 3.65 -8.58 9.06
CA ILE A 160 3.77 -8.79 10.52
C ILE A 160 4.71 -9.96 10.83
N ILE A 161 4.58 -11.09 10.12
CA ILE A 161 5.42 -12.28 10.36
C ILE A 161 6.88 -11.97 10.03
N VAL A 162 7.15 -11.39 8.85
CA VAL A 162 8.52 -11.07 8.42
C VAL A 162 9.12 -9.98 9.32
N GLY A 163 8.32 -8.97 9.68
CA GLY A 163 8.72 -7.92 10.62
C GLY A 163 9.05 -8.47 12.01
N PHE A 164 8.28 -9.43 12.52
CA PHE A 164 8.57 -10.10 13.79
C PHE A 164 9.83 -10.97 13.72
N LEU A 165 9.98 -11.77 12.66
CA LEU A 165 11.16 -12.62 12.49
C LEU A 165 12.44 -11.78 12.36
N SER A 166 12.45 -10.75 11.53
CA SER A 166 13.63 -9.88 11.38
C SER A 166 13.84 -8.99 12.61
N GLY A 167 12.80 -8.25 13.02
CA GLY A 167 12.91 -7.18 14.01
C GLY A 167 12.93 -7.66 15.47
N PHE A 168 12.39 -8.84 15.78
CA PHE A 168 12.39 -9.36 17.16
C PHE A 168 13.30 -10.58 17.32
N VAL A 169 13.16 -11.59 16.45
CA VAL A 169 13.93 -12.83 16.57
C VAL A 169 15.39 -12.59 16.18
N VAL A 170 15.66 -12.24 14.92
CA VAL A 170 17.03 -12.10 14.42
C VAL A 170 17.78 -11.00 15.17
N TYR A 171 17.12 -9.87 15.47
CA TYR A 171 17.70 -8.81 16.27
C TYR A 171 18.17 -9.27 17.66
N ARG A 172 17.41 -10.15 18.34
CA ARG A 172 17.74 -10.64 19.69
C ARG A 172 18.80 -11.74 19.70
N TYR A 173 18.82 -12.62 18.71
CA TYR A 173 19.76 -13.75 18.66
C TYR A 173 21.09 -13.42 17.97
N ARG A 174 21.12 -12.47 17.01
CA ARG A 174 22.31 -12.12 16.20
C ARG A 174 22.34 -10.62 15.84
N PRO A 175 22.56 -9.73 16.82
CA PRO A 175 22.49 -8.28 16.61
C PRO A 175 23.53 -7.75 15.61
N ASP A 176 24.78 -8.22 15.69
CA ASP A 176 25.87 -7.73 14.81
C ASP A 176 25.62 -8.07 13.34
N TRP A 177 25.03 -9.25 13.07
CA TRP A 177 24.69 -9.65 11.72
C TRP A 177 23.53 -8.83 11.18
N TRP A 178 22.51 -8.60 12.00
CA TRP A 178 21.32 -7.83 11.64
C TRP A 178 21.67 -6.38 11.30
N GLN A 179 22.45 -5.69 12.15
CA GLN A 179 22.83 -4.29 11.91
C GLN A 179 23.59 -4.09 10.59
N ARG A 180 24.40 -5.08 10.19
CA ARG A 180 25.21 -5.00 8.97
C ARG A 180 24.43 -5.32 7.70
N HIS A 181 23.50 -6.29 7.75
CA HIS A 181 22.88 -6.83 6.54
C HIS A 181 21.40 -6.48 6.36
N ASN A 182 20.70 -5.98 7.39
CA ASN A 182 19.25 -5.76 7.29
C ASN A 182 18.86 -4.81 6.15
N TYR A 183 19.59 -3.71 5.95
CA TYR A 183 19.33 -2.79 4.83
C TYR A 183 19.60 -3.43 3.47
N VAL A 184 20.67 -4.22 3.34
CA VAL A 184 21.00 -4.93 2.10
C VAL A 184 19.97 -6.02 1.80
N LEU A 185 19.52 -6.75 2.83
CA LEU A 185 18.48 -7.77 2.72
C LEU A 185 17.15 -7.14 2.29
N SER A 186 16.76 -6.00 2.87
CA SER A 186 15.57 -5.26 2.46
C SER A 186 15.64 -4.88 0.98
N GLY A 187 16.75 -4.28 0.54
CA GLY A 187 16.93 -3.94 -0.88
C GLY A 187 16.96 -5.15 -1.81
N ALA A 188 17.52 -6.27 -1.35
CA ALA A 188 17.53 -7.52 -2.12
C ALA A 188 16.13 -8.15 -2.24
N LEU A 189 15.29 -8.03 -1.20
CA LEU A 189 13.90 -8.50 -1.25
C LEU A 189 13.05 -7.64 -2.20
N ASP A 190 13.22 -6.31 -2.18
CA ASP A 190 12.50 -5.40 -3.08
C ASP A 190 12.91 -5.63 -4.54
N ALA A 191 14.21 -5.72 -4.82
CA ALA A 191 14.71 -6.04 -6.16
C ALA A 191 14.29 -7.45 -6.60
N GLY A 192 14.37 -8.43 -5.70
CA GLY A 192 13.98 -9.82 -5.95
C GLY A 192 12.51 -9.94 -6.33
N LEU A 193 11.63 -9.23 -5.63
CA LEU A 193 10.20 -9.16 -5.96
C LEU A 193 9.98 -8.61 -7.37
N ALA A 194 10.65 -7.52 -7.73
CA ALA A 194 10.52 -6.91 -9.05
C ALA A 194 10.99 -7.85 -10.18
N PHE A 195 12.15 -8.49 -10.02
CA PHE A 195 12.67 -9.44 -11.01
C PHE A 195 11.78 -10.69 -11.12
N MET A 196 11.33 -11.24 -10.00
CA MET A 196 10.46 -12.41 -10.01
C MET A 196 9.09 -12.09 -10.62
N ALA A 197 8.54 -10.90 -10.39
CA ALA A 197 7.29 -10.49 -11.02
C ALA A 197 7.38 -10.47 -12.55
N VAL A 198 8.48 -9.93 -13.11
CA VAL A 198 8.72 -9.93 -14.55
C VAL A 198 8.95 -11.35 -15.08
N LEU A 199 9.69 -12.18 -14.36
CA LEU A 199 9.94 -13.57 -14.75
C LEU A 199 8.65 -14.39 -14.77
N ILE A 200 7.82 -14.28 -13.74
CA ILE A 200 6.50 -14.94 -13.66
C ILE A 200 5.58 -14.42 -14.77
N TYR A 201 5.58 -13.11 -15.05
CA TYR A 201 4.82 -12.52 -16.15
C TYR A 201 5.20 -13.17 -17.50
N LEU A 202 6.50 -13.25 -17.80
CA LEU A 202 6.97 -13.79 -19.08
C LEU A 202 6.77 -15.31 -19.22
N CYS A 203 6.96 -16.07 -18.13
CA CYS A 203 6.90 -17.53 -18.18
C CYS A 203 5.48 -18.10 -18.03
N LEU A 204 4.63 -17.47 -17.20
CA LEU A 204 3.30 -18.00 -16.85
C LEU A 204 2.17 -17.06 -17.29
N GLY A 205 2.38 -15.74 -17.15
CA GLY A 205 1.36 -14.73 -17.46
C GLY A 205 0.99 -14.67 -18.95
N LEU A 206 1.98 -14.75 -19.85
CA LEU A 206 1.75 -14.74 -21.30
C LEU A 206 1.04 -16.00 -21.81
N GLU A 207 1.35 -17.16 -21.24
CA GLU A 207 0.74 -18.45 -21.61
C GLU A 207 -0.58 -18.73 -20.87
N ASN A 208 -1.06 -17.76 -20.07
CA ASN A 208 -2.28 -17.85 -19.25
C ASN A 208 -2.33 -19.08 -18.33
N VAL A 209 -1.18 -19.50 -17.80
CA VAL A 209 -1.05 -20.66 -16.91
C VAL A 209 -1.19 -20.22 -15.46
N THR A 210 -2.28 -20.64 -14.80
CA THR A 210 -2.51 -20.38 -13.37
C THR A 210 -1.95 -21.52 -12.52
N VAL A 211 -1.02 -21.21 -11.61
CA VAL A 211 -0.51 -22.18 -10.63
C VAL A 211 -1.14 -21.87 -9.27
N ASN A 212 -1.84 -22.84 -8.68
CA ASN A 212 -2.42 -22.68 -7.35
C ASN A 212 -1.44 -23.16 -6.28
N TRP A 213 -1.03 -22.26 -5.39
CA TRP A 213 -0.19 -22.56 -4.23
C TRP A 213 -0.67 -21.80 -2.99
N TRP A 214 -0.10 -22.10 -1.82
CA TRP A 214 -0.46 -21.46 -0.56
C TRP A 214 -0.13 -19.95 -0.57
N GLY A 215 -1.15 -19.11 -0.67
CA GLY A 215 -1.03 -17.65 -0.73
C GLY A 215 -1.43 -17.02 -2.07
N ASN A 216 -1.80 -17.83 -3.07
CA ASN A 216 -2.35 -17.30 -4.34
C ASN A 216 -3.82 -16.84 -4.20
N ASP A 217 -4.57 -17.41 -3.27
CA ASP A 217 -5.90 -16.93 -2.88
C ASP A 217 -5.79 -15.71 -1.97
N LEU A 218 -5.86 -14.52 -2.59
CA LEU A 218 -5.73 -13.23 -1.91
C LEU A 218 -6.85 -13.00 -0.87
N ASP A 219 -8.05 -13.47 -1.17
CA ASP A 219 -9.24 -13.36 -0.32
C ASP A 219 -9.94 -14.72 -0.26
N GLY A 220 -9.61 -15.55 0.75
CA GLY A 220 -10.36 -16.78 1.05
C GLY A 220 -11.81 -16.54 1.54
N CYS A 221 -12.33 -15.31 1.40
CA CYS A 221 -13.65 -14.89 1.82
C CYS A 221 -14.36 -14.11 0.69
N PRO A 222 -15.40 -14.67 0.05
CA PRO A 222 -16.11 -14.02 -1.05
C PRO A 222 -16.81 -12.72 -0.63
N TYR A 223 -17.07 -12.52 0.67
CA TYR A 223 -17.66 -11.28 1.18
C TYR A 223 -16.71 -10.08 1.18
N ALA A 224 -15.39 -10.28 1.04
CA ALA A 224 -14.43 -9.18 1.00
C ALA A 224 -14.48 -8.39 -0.33
N SER A 225 -14.87 -9.05 -1.42
CA SER A 225 -14.95 -8.46 -2.77
C SER A 225 -16.38 -8.11 -3.22
N CYS A 226 -17.36 -8.42 -2.36
CA CYS A 226 -18.78 -8.28 -2.64
C CYS A 226 -19.44 -7.17 -1.81
N PRO A 227 -20.33 -6.37 -2.41
CA PRO A 227 -21.04 -5.33 -1.68
C PRO A 227 -21.96 -5.96 -0.64
N THR A 228 -21.77 -5.58 0.62
CA THR A 228 -22.61 -6.03 1.75
C THR A 228 -23.73 -5.04 2.09
N ALA A 229 -23.81 -3.93 1.35
CA ALA A 229 -24.85 -2.93 1.52
C ALA A 229 -26.21 -3.46 1.01
N ARG A 230 -27.24 -3.35 1.85
CA ARG A 230 -28.61 -3.77 1.50
C ARG A 230 -29.09 -3.06 0.23
N GLY A 231 -29.56 -3.86 -0.74
CA GLY A 231 -30.11 -3.36 -2.00
C GLY A 231 -29.10 -3.13 -3.14
N ILE A 232 -27.80 -3.40 -2.93
CA ILE A 232 -26.79 -3.32 -4.00
C ILE A 232 -26.52 -4.73 -4.54
N PHE A 233 -26.97 -4.98 -5.78
CA PHE A 233 -26.75 -6.25 -6.46
C PHE A 233 -25.52 -6.15 -7.36
N LYS A 234 -24.58 -7.09 -7.19
CA LYS A 234 -23.43 -7.29 -8.07
C LYS A 234 -23.45 -8.74 -8.53
N GLU A 235 -23.39 -8.96 -9.84
CA GLU A 235 -23.34 -10.31 -10.42
C GLU A 235 -22.14 -11.09 -9.84
N GLY A 236 -22.39 -12.32 -9.37
CA GLY A 236 -21.38 -13.18 -8.75
C GLY A 236 -21.22 -13.03 -7.22
N CYS A 237 -22.00 -12.17 -6.57
CA CYS A 237 -21.93 -11.95 -5.12
C CYS A 237 -23.15 -12.49 -4.36
N PRO A 238 -22.97 -13.11 -3.17
CA PRO A 238 -24.09 -13.52 -2.33
C PRO A 238 -24.87 -12.28 -1.87
N VAL A 239 -26.18 -12.26 -2.13
CA VAL A 239 -27.05 -11.16 -1.72
C VAL A 239 -27.24 -11.23 -0.21
N VAL A 240 -26.82 -10.18 0.49
CA VAL A 240 -27.16 -9.99 1.91
C VAL A 240 -28.58 -9.42 1.97
N LEU A 241 -29.56 -10.30 2.26
CA LEU A 241 -30.97 -9.94 2.49
C LEU A 241 -31.13 -9.04 3.73
#